data_AF-A0A7S0WHI6-F1
#
_entry.id   AF-A0A7S0WHI6-F1
#
_cell.length_a   1.000
_cell.length_b   1.000
_cell.length_c   1.000
_cell.angle_alpha   90.00
_cell.angle_beta   90.00
_cell.angle_gamma   90.00
#
_symmetry.space_group_name_H-M   'P 1'
#
loop_
_entity.id
_entity.type
_entity.pdbx_description
1 polymer ?
#
loop_
_entity_poly.entity_id
_entity_poly.type
_entity_poly.pdbx_seq_one_letter_code
_entity_poly.pdbx_strand_id
1 'polypeptide(L)'
;MLSGETANGAFPDVAVATMAKICRSAEMGVNVYQTFDYVRTFTLHPVQAIEAVCCALAKNAVDIRPGMIIIFSENGKTPRLLAKYRPPCPVLVVTSKESLAKHCSAYYSMHPMLLTSPIKNVEELPKLLERALKHGVDSGLCSAGKEVVVLSSTNVAGGTVSAAGTDPGDALLQREMFVTLAPGALDLEALGALAPMSSAQDPKLSAKTITYRSTVIDYDMIVGDRAPPRKTKIAVTIGPASRSPAMLEQLVDAGMDMARFKFSHATPSTHADTISALRKICADKGRHVATIMDLQGPEIRTSYLINRDTKERVSKIELKAGDLMSLYGTNDLSEDSFVGYRVEGEGIRLGVDLPDLDQVVKPGQQVHLQDGAILVDITEVEAGKYVHGVVRNGGSLGERKVVHIAGLTVHSKHSSMQDMADIQNFAVEYKVDYVAASQVHARSDIESLRNFLDDCGADTVRIIAKIESVQGLRNFEDILEVADGIMLARGALGLAIPAEKVALAQAKLTTMCKVAGKPLIVARHMLETMVSNPRPTRAEMT
;
A
#
# COMPACT_ATOMS: atom_id res chain seq x y z
N MET A 1 -6.30 0.61 0.68
CA MET A 1 -6.13 0.67 -0.79
C MET A 1 -7.44 0.31 -1.45
N LEU A 2 -7.86 1.11 -2.43
CA LEU A 2 -9.03 0.84 -3.25
C LEU A 2 -8.66 -0.02 -4.47
N SER A 3 -9.52 -0.97 -4.82
CA SER A 3 -9.24 -2.02 -5.80
C SER A 3 -10.26 -2.04 -6.95
N GLY A 4 -11.28 -2.91 -6.89
CA GLY A 4 -12.27 -3.06 -7.96
C GLY A 4 -13.08 -1.78 -8.16
N GLU A 5 -13.41 -1.12 -7.06
CA GLU A 5 -14.22 0.09 -6.99
C GLU A 5 -13.62 1.28 -7.76
N THR A 6 -12.30 1.32 -7.92
CA THR A 6 -11.62 2.37 -8.71
C THR A 6 -11.14 1.87 -10.07
N ALA A 7 -10.79 0.59 -10.20
CA ALA A 7 -10.29 0.05 -11.46
C ALA A 7 -11.40 -0.14 -12.49
N ASN A 8 -12.56 -0.66 -12.06
CA ASN A 8 -13.67 -1.07 -12.92
C ASN A 8 -15.03 -0.50 -12.46
N GLY A 9 -15.06 0.22 -11.33
CA GLY A 9 -16.31 0.71 -10.73
C GLY A 9 -16.93 1.88 -11.48
N ALA A 10 -18.23 2.08 -11.24
CA ALA A 10 -19.00 3.17 -11.85
C ALA A 10 -18.68 4.56 -11.26
N PHE A 11 -18.11 4.62 -10.05
CA PHE A 11 -17.90 5.88 -9.30
C PHE A 11 -16.49 5.96 -8.66
N PRO A 12 -15.41 5.88 -9.45
CA PRO A 12 -14.04 5.77 -8.93
C PRO A 12 -13.60 7.00 -8.09
N ASP A 13 -13.91 8.21 -8.53
CA ASP A 13 -13.64 9.47 -7.82
C ASP A 13 -14.43 9.55 -6.49
N VAL A 14 -15.71 9.18 -6.52
CA VAL A 14 -16.58 9.15 -5.33
C VAL A 14 -16.07 8.13 -4.32
N ALA A 15 -15.57 6.96 -4.77
CA ALA A 15 -14.97 5.96 -3.89
C ALA A 15 -13.72 6.50 -3.19
N VAL A 16 -12.81 7.18 -3.92
CA VAL A 16 -11.63 7.83 -3.34
C VAL A 16 -12.03 8.91 -2.33
N ALA A 17 -12.96 9.80 -2.71
CA ALA A 17 -13.43 10.88 -1.84
C ALA A 17 -14.10 10.34 -0.56
N THR A 18 -14.86 9.25 -0.68
CA THR A 18 -15.51 8.57 0.45
C THR A 18 -14.48 7.96 1.38
N MET A 19 -13.49 7.24 0.86
CA MET A 19 -12.37 6.70 1.66
C MET A 19 -11.59 7.83 2.35
N ALA A 20 -11.35 8.95 1.67
CA ALA A 20 -10.68 10.11 2.25
C ALA A 20 -11.45 10.69 3.45
N LYS A 21 -12.77 10.78 3.36
CA LYS A 21 -13.65 11.22 4.47
C LYS A 21 -13.64 10.23 5.63
N ILE A 22 -13.71 8.92 5.34
CA ILE A 22 -13.64 7.85 6.36
C ILE A 22 -12.31 7.94 7.11
N CYS A 23 -11.17 8.02 6.40
CA CYS A 23 -9.85 8.14 7.02
C CYS A 23 -9.74 9.39 7.90
N ARG A 24 -10.18 10.56 7.44
CA ARG A 24 -10.16 11.80 8.24
C ARG A 24 -10.96 11.66 9.53
N SER A 25 -12.15 11.09 9.45
CA SER A 25 -13.05 10.89 10.59
C SER A 25 -12.46 9.87 11.58
N ALA A 26 -11.97 8.74 11.07
CA ALA A 26 -11.34 7.70 11.90
C ALA A 26 -10.11 8.22 12.65
N GLU A 27 -9.32 9.09 12.03
CA GLU A 27 -8.14 9.70 12.64
C GLU A 27 -8.47 10.59 13.84
N MET A 28 -9.66 11.20 13.89
CA MET A 28 -10.08 12.03 15.03
C MET A 28 -10.32 11.19 16.29
N GLY A 29 -10.76 9.95 16.13
CA GLY A 29 -11.00 9.02 17.24
C GLY A 29 -9.73 8.34 17.78
N VAL A 30 -8.57 8.56 17.16
CA VAL A 30 -7.32 7.90 17.57
C VAL A 30 -6.73 8.56 18.81
N ASN A 31 -6.51 7.75 19.86
CA ASN A 31 -5.76 8.19 21.03
C ASN A 31 -4.26 8.27 20.71
N VAL A 32 -3.78 9.48 20.41
CA VAL A 32 -2.40 9.75 20.01
C VAL A 32 -1.40 9.47 21.13
N TYR A 33 -1.76 9.70 22.40
CA TYR A 33 -0.91 9.42 23.56
C TYR A 33 -0.61 7.93 23.68
N GLN A 34 -1.66 7.11 23.73
CA GLN A 34 -1.53 5.66 23.81
C GLN A 34 -0.81 5.09 22.60
N THR A 35 -1.06 5.64 21.41
CA THR A 35 -0.37 5.21 20.19
C THR A 35 1.13 5.50 20.26
N PHE A 36 1.51 6.71 20.66
CA PHE A 36 2.91 7.11 20.81
C PHE A 36 3.62 6.26 21.86
N ASP A 37 3.05 6.17 23.07
CA ASP A 37 3.63 5.42 24.19
C ASP A 37 3.79 3.93 23.83
N TYR A 38 2.78 3.33 23.19
CA TYR A 38 2.85 1.95 22.73
C TYR A 38 4.02 1.75 21.76
N VAL A 39 4.13 2.57 20.70
CA VAL A 39 5.21 2.43 19.71
C VAL A 39 6.57 2.62 20.36
N ARG A 40 6.71 3.60 21.26
CA ARG A 40 7.95 3.85 21.99
C ARG A 40 8.32 2.68 22.90
N THR A 41 7.39 2.15 23.69
CA THR A 41 7.63 1.04 24.63
C THR A 41 8.06 -0.24 23.91
N PHE A 42 7.46 -0.56 22.76
CA PHE A 42 7.78 -1.77 22.00
C PHE A 42 8.91 -1.59 20.98
N THR A 43 9.48 -0.39 20.85
CA THR A 43 10.69 -0.19 20.04
C THR A 43 11.89 -0.82 20.75
N LEU A 44 12.75 -1.52 20.02
CA LEU A 44 13.98 -2.08 20.55
C LEU A 44 14.97 -0.96 20.92
N HIS A 45 15.59 -1.08 22.09
CA HIS A 45 16.58 -0.13 22.61
C HIS A 45 17.96 -0.82 22.76
N PRO A 46 19.08 -0.08 22.63
CA PRO A 46 19.15 1.36 22.33
C PRO A 46 18.80 1.67 20.88
N VAL A 47 18.10 2.80 20.67
CA VAL A 47 17.82 3.32 19.33
C VAL A 47 18.99 4.18 18.83
N GLN A 48 19.09 4.35 17.52
CA GLN A 48 20.09 5.26 16.92
C GLN A 48 19.74 6.73 17.20
N ALA A 49 20.75 7.61 17.20
CA ALA A 49 20.59 9.04 17.52
C ALA A 49 19.48 9.73 16.71
N ILE A 50 19.41 9.48 15.39
CA ILE A 50 18.36 10.06 14.53
C ILE A 50 16.96 9.59 14.92
N GLU A 51 16.82 8.34 15.37
CA GLU A 51 15.55 7.81 15.84
C GLU A 51 15.16 8.40 17.19
N ALA A 52 16.11 8.59 18.11
CA ALA A 52 15.89 9.29 19.36
C ALA A 52 15.36 10.72 19.12
N VAL A 53 15.94 11.45 18.15
CA VAL A 53 15.46 12.78 17.77
C VAL A 53 14.07 12.74 17.14
N CYS A 54 13.79 11.80 16.23
CA CYS A 54 12.44 11.66 15.66
C CYS A 54 11.39 11.30 16.72
N CYS A 55 11.75 10.44 17.68
CA CYS A 55 10.91 10.07 18.82
C CYS A 55 10.62 11.29 19.71
N ALA A 56 11.65 12.07 20.05
CA ALA A 56 11.50 13.31 20.82
C ALA A 56 10.66 14.36 20.08
N LEU A 57 10.83 14.48 18.76
CA LEU A 57 10.04 15.40 17.94
C LEU A 57 8.56 15.01 17.90
N ALA A 58 8.25 13.72 17.74
CA ALA A 58 6.87 13.23 17.82
C ALA A 58 6.27 13.44 19.22
N LYS A 59 7.06 13.20 20.28
CA LYS A 59 6.66 13.50 21.66
C LYS A 59 6.34 15.00 21.84
N ASN A 60 7.23 15.88 21.39
CA ASN A 60 7.02 17.32 21.45
C ASN A 60 5.74 17.72 20.69
N ALA A 61 5.43 17.07 19.57
CA ALA A 61 4.18 17.33 18.86
C ALA A 61 2.94 16.85 19.62
N VAL A 62 3.05 15.78 20.41
CA VAL A 62 2.00 15.30 21.33
C VAL A 62 1.78 16.29 22.49
N ASP A 63 2.86 16.90 23.00
CA ASP A 63 2.84 17.80 24.15
C ASP A 63 2.45 19.24 23.75
N ILE A 64 3.09 19.80 22.72
CA ILE A 64 2.96 21.20 22.28
C ILE A 64 1.76 21.38 21.33
N ARG A 65 1.42 20.36 20.54
CA ARG A 65 0.39 20.39 19.49
C ARG A 65 0.58 21.51 18.46
N PRO A 66 1.75 21.53 17.78
CA PRO A 66 1.98 22.48 16.72
C PRO A 66 0.99 22.25 15.58
N GLY A 67 0.73 23.31 14.80
CA GLY A 67 -0.09 23.19 13.60
C GLY A 67 0.54 22.24 12.56
N MET A 68 1.87 22.17 12.53
CA MET A 68 2.63 21.33 11.60
C MET A 68 4.07 21.11 12.10
N ILE A 69 4.70 20.03 11.65
CA ILE A 69 6.16 19.83 11.74
C ILE A 69 6.77 20.10 10.37
N ILE A 70 7.87 20.85 10.29
CA ILE A 70 8.66 21.03 9.07
C ILE A 70 9.97 20.28 9.24
N ILE A 71 10.28 19.38 8.31
CA ILE A 71 11.58 18.70 8.26
C ILE A 71 12.29 19.01 6.95
N PHE A 72 13.56 19.38 7.03
CA PHE A 72 14.44 19.50 5.87
C PHE A 72 15.25 18.23 5.74
N SER A 73 15.07 17.49 4.64
CA SER A 73 15.70 16.18 4.50
C SER A 73 16.03 15.83 3.06
N GLU A 74 17.22 15.23 2.87
CA GLU A 74 17.65 14.63 1.60
C GLU A 74 17.81 13.11 1.70
N ASN A 75 17.21 12.49 2.71
CA ASN A 75 17.17 11.03 2.85
C ASN A 75 15.80 10.55 3.37
N GLY A 76 15.45 9.30 3.06
CA GLY A 76 14.17 8.72 3.47
C GLY A 76 14.08 8.32 4.94
N LYS A 77 15.18 8.37 5.71
CA LYS A 77 15.22 7.79 7.05
C LYS A 77 14.47 8.65 8.07
N THR A 78 14.69 9.96 8.06
CA THR A 78 14.02 10.91 8.96
C THR A 78 12.48 10.89 8.81
N PRO A 79 11.90 11.11 7.60
CA PRO A 79 10.45 11.07 7.44
C PRO A 79 9.85 9.72 7.83
N ARG A 80 10.52 8.60 7.51
CA ARG A 80 10.06 7.25 7.87
C ARG A 80 10.03 7.04 9.39
N LEU A 81 11.11 7.41 10.08
CA LEU A 81 11.19 7.30 11.54
C LEU A 81 10.26 8.26 12.26
N LEU A 82 10.02 9.46 11.72
CA LEU A 82 9.02 10.35 12.31
C LEU A 82 7.60 9.80 12.10
N ALA A 83 7.28 9.27 10.91
CA ALA A 83 5.99 8.63 10.64
C ALA A 83 5.72 7.43 11.55
N LYS A 84 6.77 6.66 11.93
CA LYS A 84 6.70 5.55 12.90
C LYS A 84 6.00 5.96 14.19
N TYR A 85 6.39 7.10 14.77
CA TYR A 85 5.88 7.60 16.04
C TYR A 85 4.53 8.35 15.93
N ARG A 86 3.90 8.35 14.75
CA ARG A 86 2.53 8.84 14.50
C ARG A 86 2.27 10.26 15.06
N PRO A 87 3.01 11.29 14.58
CA PRO A 87 2.77 12.66 15.02
C PRO A 87 1.30 13.05 14.79
N PRO A 88 0.68 13.80 15.74
CA PRO A 88 -0.74 14.18 15.68
C PRO A 88 -1.04 15.26 14.63
N CYS A 89 0.00 15.93 14.11
CA CYS A 89 -0.10 16.97 13.09
C CYS A 89 0.54 16.53 11.76
N PRO A 90 0.24 17.25 10.66
CA PRO A 90 0.93 17.08 9.39
C PRO A 90 2.44 17.33 9.50
N VAL A 91 3.21 16.64 8.66
CA VAL A 91 4.66 16.82 8.55
C VAL A 91 4.99 17.23 7.11
N LEU A 92 5.48 18.46 6.95
CA LEU A 92 5.98 18.96 5.68
C LEU A 92 7.45 18.53 5.51
N VAL A 93 7.70 17.71 4.48
CA VAL A 93 9.02 17.20 4.13
C VAL A 93 9.57 18.05 2.99
N VAL A 94 10.48 18.95 3.30
CA VAL A 94 11.15 19.81 2.33
C VAL A 94 12.41 19.10 1.83
N THR A 95 12.48 18.83 0.53
CA THR A 95 13.55 18.04 -0.09
C THR A 95 13.79 18.48 -1.53
N SER A 96 15.03 18.36 -2.03
CA SER A 96 15.32 18.48 -3.46
C SER A 96 15.27 17.15 -4.22
N LYS A 97 15.18 16.01 -3.50
CA LYS A 97 15.10 14.68 -4.11
C LYS A 97 13.67 14.31 -4.47
N GLU A 98 13.42 14.22 -5.78
CA GLU A 98 12.13 13.81 -6.32
C GLU A 98 11.68 12.42 -5.84
N SER A 99 12.60 11.45 -5.77
CA SER A 99 12.30 10.10 -5.27
C SER A 99 11.85 10.13 -3.81
N LEU A 100 12.47 10.96 -2.96
CA LEU A 100 12.05 11.12 -1.57
C LEU A 100 10.65 11.74 -1.47
N ALA A 101 10.37 12.79 -2.26
CA ALA A 101 9.06 13.40 -2.32
C ALA A 101 7.98 12.37 -2.66
N LYS A 102 8.21 11.53 -3.67
CA LYS A 102 7.26 10.47 -4.05
C LYS A 102 7.13 9.40 -2.97
N HIS A 103 8.23 8.97 -2.34
CA HIS A 103 8.18 7.98 -1.25
C HIS A 103 7.36 8.45 -0.03
N CYS A 104 7.32 9.75 0.24
CA CYS A 104 6.49 10.30 1.31
C CYS A 104 4.99 10.03 1.13
N SER A 105 4.54 9.74 -0.09
CA SER A 105 3.15 9.40 -0.39
C SER A 105 2.70 8.07 0.23
N ALA A 106 3.63 7.22 0.69
CA ALA A 106 3.34 6.01 1.46
C ALA A 106 3.43 6.20 2.99
N TYR A 107 4.01 7.30 3.46
CA TYR A 107 4.29 7.53 4.86
C TYR A 107 3.18 8.33 5.55
N TYR A 108 2.80 7.89 6.74
CA TYR A 108 1.77 8.56 7.54
C TYR A 108 2.13 10.01 7.86
N SER A 109 1.16 10.93 7.72
CA SER A 109 1.29 12.37 7.95
C SER A 109 2.31 13.12 7.07
N MET A 110 3.04 12.45 6.17
CA MET A 110 4.10 13.10 5.40
C MET A 110 3.53 13.79 4.16
N HIS A 111 3.87 15.07 3.97
CA HIS A 111 3.49 15.88 2.83
C HIS A 111 4.77 16.46 2.22
N PRO A 112 5.16 16.06 1.00
CA PRO A 112 6.39 16.54 0.40
C PRO A 112 6.23 17.95 -0.21
N MET A 113 7.31 18.73 -0.12
CA MET A 113 7.52 19.97 -0.88
C MET A 113 8.86 19.87 -1.60
N LEU A 114 8.80 19.80 -2.93
CA LEU A 114 9.99 19.65 -3.77
C LEU A 114 10.69 21.01 -3.97
N LEU A 115 11.99 21.05 -3.73
CA LEU A 115 12.87 22.17 -4.03
C LEU A 115 13.50 22.00 -5.41
N THR A 116 13.79 23.13 -6.07
CA THR A 116 14.48 23.17 -7.37
C THR A 116 15.96 22.82 -7.27
N SER A 117 16.55 22.94 -6.07
CA SER A 117 17.95 22.67 -5.82
C SER A 117 18.14 22.16 -4.39
N PRO A 118 19.17 21.33 -4.14
CA PRO A 118 19.56 20.92 -2.79
C PRO A 118 19.84 22.12 -1.90
N ILE A 119 19.56 21.96 -0.61
CA ILE A 119 19.85 22.98 0.40
C ILE A 119 21.36 22.93 0.65
N LYS A 120 22.08 23.96 0.18
CA LYS A 120 23.54 23.97 0.22
C LYS A 120 24.07 24.49 1.55
N ASN A 121 23.48 25.58 2.05
CA ASN A 121 24.00 26.33 3.19
C ASN A 121 22.89 26.64 4.21
N VAL A 122 23.25 26.72 5.49
CA VAL A 122 22.34 27.06 6.60
C VAL A 122 21.77 28.48 6.45
N GLU A 123 22.48 29.39 5.77
CA GLU A 123 22.04 30.77 5.50
C GLU A 123 20.77 30.86 4.65
N GLU A 124 20.49 29.85 3.82
CA GLU A 124 19.25 29.79 3.02
C GLU A 124 18.05 29.32 3.84
N LEU A 125 18.29 28.70 5.00
CA LEU A 125 17.27 28.04 5.81
C LEU A 125 16.14 29.00 6.27
N PRO A 126 16.39 30.25 6.68
CA PRO A 126 15.31 31.18 7.05
C PRO A 126 14.36 31.47 5.88
N LYS A 127 14.91 31.72 4.68
CA LYS A 127 14.11 31.98 3.47
C LYS A 127 13.34 30.73 3.04
N LEU A 128 13.97 29.55 3.13
CA LEU A 128 13.30 28.28 2.83
C LEU A 128 12.21 27.96 3.85
N LEU A 129 12.43 28.28 5.12
CA LEU A 129 11.42 28.12 6.18
C LEU A 129 10.20 29.02 5.93
N GLU A 130 10.41 30.28 5.54
CA GLU A 130 9.31 31.19 5.18
C GLU A 130 8.50 30.64 4.00
N ARG A 131 9.17 30.12 2.96
CA ARG A 131 8.51 29.46 1.82
C ARG A 131 7.75 28.20 2.26
N ALA A 132 8.32 27.40 3.15
CA ALA A 132 7.71 26.18 3.67
C ALA A 132 6.48 26.47 4.54
N LEU A 133 6.55 27.50 5.38
CA LEU A 133 5.43 28.02 6.17
C LEU A 133 4.28 28.48 5.25
N LYS A 134 4.60 29.31 4.26
CA LYS A 134 3.62 29.78 3.26
C LYS A 134 2.98 28.61 2.53
N HIS A 135 3.77 27.66 2.04
CA HIS A 135 3.27 26.46 1.38
C HIS A 135 2.35 25.64 2.30
N GLY A 136 2.71 25.46 3.57
CA GLY A 136 1.89 24.75 4.55
C GLY A 136 0.53 25.40 4.78
N VAL A 137 0.45 26.73 4.76
CA VAL A 137 -0.81 27.48 4.87
C VAL A 137 -1.60 27.40 3.57
N ASP A 138 -0.97 27.71 2.42
CA ASP A 138 -1.62 27.73 1.10
C ASP A 138 -2.17 26.35 0.70
N SER A 139 -1.53 25.26 1.16
CA SER A 139 -1.97 23.87 0.93
C SER A 139 -2.98 23.35 1.97
N GLY A 140 -3.35 24.17 2.96
CA GLY A 140 -4.29 23.80 4.01
C GLY A 140 -3.75 22.79 5.03
N LEU A 141 -2.44 22.59 5.12
CA LEU A 141 -1.80 21.70 6.10
C LEU A 141 -1.73 22.34 7.50
N CYS A 142 -1.57 23.66 7.56
CA CYS A 142 -1.46 24.42 8.81
C CYS A 142 -2.30 25.69 8.74
N SER A 143 -3.00 26.04 9.82
CA SER A 143 -3.66 27.34 9.94
C SER A 143 -2.63 28.43 10.24
N ALA A 144 -2.79 29.61 9.63
CA ALA A 144 -1.97 30.77 9.96
C ALA A 144 -2.02 31.08 11.48
N GLY A 145 -0.88 31.51 12.03
CA GLY A 145 -0.73 31.83 13.46
C GLY A 145 -0.52 30.65 14.41
N LYS A 146 -0.59 29.40 13.95
CA LYS A 146 -0.20 28.24 14.78
C LYS A 146 1.33 28.10 14.85
N GLU A 147 1.82 27.70 16.03
CA GLU A 147 3.23 27.34 16.21
C GLU A 147 3.58 26.14 15.33
N VAL A 148 4.82 26.13 14.81
CA VAL A 148 5.37 24.97 14.09
C VAL A 148 6.66 24.52 14.74
N VAL A 149 6.93 23.22 14.65
CA VAL A 149 8.22 22.66 15.08
C VAL A 149 9.05 22.38 13.85
N VAL A 150 10.30 22.85 13.84
CA VAL A 150 11.22 22.69 12.71
C VAL A 150 12.35 21.77 13.12
N LEU A 151 12.64 20.78 12.27
CA LEU A 151 13.85 19.97 12.32
C LEU A 151 14.72 20.28 11.10
N SER A 152 15.90 20.83 11.36
CA SER A 152 16.94 21.05 10.36
C SER A 152 18.26 20.41 10.79
N SER A 153 19.12 20.13 9.81
CA SER A 153 20.47 19.59 10.02
C SER A 153 21.45 20.46 9.24
N THR A 154 22.63 20.75 9.78
CA THR A 154 23.62 21.63 9.12
C THR A 154 24.24 21.04 7.86
N ASN A 155 24.19 19.72 7.69
CA ASN A 155 24.57 19.04 6.46
C ASN A 155 23.33 18.62 5.67
N VAL A 156 22.81 19.52 4.83
CA VAL A 156 21.71 19.20 3.90
C VAL A 156 22.23 18.91 2.48
N ALA A 157 23.48 19.25 2.15
CA ALA A 157 24.13 18.86 0.89
C ALA A 157 25.60 18.47 1.12
N GLY A 158 25.84 17.30 1.71
CA GLY A 158 27.13 16.63 1.69
C GLY A 158 26.99 15.31 0.96
N GLY A 159 27.57 15.22 -0.25
CA GLY A 159 27.67 13.98 -1.01
C GLY A 159 28.39 12.88 -0.22
N THR A 160 28.27 11.66 -0.72
CA THR A 160 29.09 10.49 -0.36
C THR A 160 30.45 10.90 0.22
N VAL A 161 30.65 10.70 1.51
CA VAL A 161 32.00 10.60 2.05
C VAL A 161 32.53 9.30 1.46
N SER A 162 33.33 9.43 0.40
CA SER A 162 34.21 8.37 -0.08
C SER A 162 34.93 7.81 1.15
N ALA A 163 34.73 6.52 1.39
CA ALA A 163 35.48 5.76 2.38
C ALA A 163 36.95 5.70 1.91
N ALA A 164 37.71 6.75 2.24
CA ALA A 164 39.16 6.76 2.15
C ALA A 164 39.71 7.03 3.55
N GLY A 165 39.94 5.96 4.29
CA GLY A 165 41.03 5.89 5.27
C GLY A 165 40.83 6.48 6.66
N THR A 166 39.61 6.68 7.17
CA THR A 166 39.39 7.03 8.58
C THR A 166 38.30 6.16 9.22
N ASP A 167 38.55 5.77 10.47
CA ASP A 167 37.80 4.80 11.27
C ASP A 167 36.28 5.16 11.31
N PRO A 168 35.33 4.22 11.10
CA PRO A 168 33.90 4.51 10.97
C PRO A 168 33.24 5.12 12.24
N GLY A 169 33.97 5.17 13.35
CA GLY A 169 33.52 5.78 14.61
C GLY A 169 33.55 7.32 14.62
N ASP A 170 34.37 7.96 13.79
CA ASP A 170 34.65 9.41 13.90
C ASP A 170 33.85 10.31 12.93
N ALA A 171 33.11 9.73 11.97
CA ALA A 171 32.25 10.50 11.05
C ALA A 171 30.94 11.03 11.69
N LEU A 172 30.73 10.78 12.99
CA LEU A 172 29.55 11.24 13.75
C LEU A 172 29.69 12.66 14.32
N LEU A 173 30.89 13.27 14.28
CA LEU A 173 31.22 14.48 15.03
C LEU A 173 30.85 15.84 14.39
N GLN A 174 30.14 15.88 13.25
CA GLN A 174 29.71 17.15 12.62
C GLN A 174 28.27 17.13 12.07
N ARG A 175 27.30 16.68 12.86
CA ARG A 175 25.87 16.90 12.56
C ARG A 175 25.23 17.69 13.69
N GLU A 176 25.20 19.00 13.54
CA GLU A 176 24.35 19.83 14.39
C GLU A 176 22.91 19.71 13.86
N MET A 177 22.06 19.05 14.66
CA MET A 177 20.62 19.02 14.42
C MET A 177 19.97 20.06 15.32
N PHE A 178 19.23 20.99 14.73
CA PHE A 178 18.51 22.01 15.45
C PHE A 178 17.02 21.66 15.48
N VAL A 179 16.44 21.63 16.67
CA VAL A 179 14.99 21.64 16.87
C VAL A 179 14.63 23.03 17.36
N THR A 180 13.81 23.74 16.59
CA THR A 180 13.42 25.12 16.92
C THR A 180 11.91 25.27 16.80
N LEU A 181 11.33 26.03 17.73
CA LEU A 181 9.95 26.52 17.62
C LEU A 181 9.98 27.82 16.81
N ALA A 182 9.28 27.83 15.67
CA ALA A 182 9.12 29.05 14.90
C ALA A 182 7.76 29.68 15.25
N PRO A 183 7.71 30.98 15.61
CA PRO A 183 6.46 31.65 15.91
C PRO A 183 5.58 31.66 14.65
N GLY A 184 4.32 31.21 14.79
CA GLY A 184 3.31 31.47 13.76
C GLY A 184 3.11 32.98 13.64
N ALA A 185 2.86 33.49 12.43
CA ALA A 185 2.55 34.91 12.23
C ALA A 185 1.43 35.32 13.20
N LEU A 186 1.76 36.20 14.16
CA LEU A 186 0.86 36.63 15.22
C LEU A 186 -0.31 37.40 14.61
N ASP A 187 -1.42 36.72 14.37
CA ASP A 187 -2.71 37.37 14.19
C ASP A 187 -3.49 37.26 15.52
N LEU A 188 -3.54 38.38 16.23
CA LEU A 188 -4.21 38.50 17.53
C LEU A 188 -5.74 38.47 17.40
N GLU A 189 -6.30 38.67 16.20
CA GLU A 189 -7.75 38.58 15.95
C GLU A 189 -8.24 37.13 15.74
N ALA A 190 -7.32 36.20 15.40
CA ALA A 190 -7.66 34.81 15.09
C ALA A 190 -7.79 33.88 16.32
N LEU A 191 -7.41 34.34 17.52
CA LEU A 191 -7.32 33.51 18.73
C LEU A 191 -8.68 32.91 19.19
N GLY A 192 -9.80 33.55 18.85
CA GLY A 192 -11.15 33.04 19.13
C GLY A 192 -11.68 32.01 18.13
N ALA A 193 -11.12 31.95 16.91
CA ALA A 193 -11.61 31.10 15.82
C ALA A 193 -10.70 29.89 15.52
N LEU A 194 -9.50 29.82 16.10
CA LEU A 194 -8.48 28.80 15.81
C LEU A 194 -8.67 27.45 16.55
N ALA A 195 -9.82 27.24 17.18
CA ALA A 195 -10.11 25.98 17.87
C ALA A 195 -10.54 24.85 16.90
N PRO A 196 -11.39 25.03 15.87
CA PRO A 196 -11.89 23.88 15.10
C PRO A 196 -10.99 23.41 13.94
N MET A 197 -9.94 24.15 13.54
CA MET A 197 -9.25 23.80 12.28
C MET A 197 -7.91 23.08 12.45
N SER A 198 -7.40 22.93 13.68
CA SER A 198 -6.21 22.13 13.94
C SER A 198 -6.56 20.65 14.12
N SER A 199 -5.76 19.74 13.55
CA SER A 199 -5.85 18.29 13.83
C SER A 199 -5.31 17.90 15.20
N ALA A 200 -4.64 18.82 15.90
CA ALA A 200 -3.99 18.59 17.19
C ALA A 200 -4.73 19.32 18.32
N GLN A 201 -5.92 18.85 18.68
CA GLN A 201 -6.60 19.26 19.92
C GLN A 201 -6.35 18.25 21.04
N ASP A 202 -6.45 18.69 22.31
CA ASP A 202 -6.48 17.75 23.43
C ASP A 202 -7.73 16.90 23.34
N PRO A 203 -7.59 15.58 23.22
CA PRO A 203 -8.73 14.70 23.33
C PRO A 203 -9.46 14.89 24.68
N LYS A 204 -8.75 15.19 25.79
CA LYS A 204 -9.36 15.47 27.09
C LYS A 204 -10.15 16.78 27.15
N LEU A 205 -9.89 17.73 26.25
CA LEU A 205 -10.60 19.03 26.23
C LEU A 205 -11.87 18.96 25.38
N SER A 206 -11.97 18.02 24.43
CA SER A 206 -13.15 17.85 23.58
C SER A 206 -14.08 16.75 24.12
N ALA A 207 -13.52 15.67 24.66
CA ALA A 207 -14.31 14.55 25.18
C ALA A 207 -14.86 14.78 26.59
N LYS A 208 -16.17 14.95 26.67
CA LYS A 208 -16.94 14.96 27.92
C LYS A 208 -17.21 13.55 28.48
N THR A 209 -16.74 12.50 27.82
CA THR A 209 -16.94 11.11 28.26
C THR A 209 -15.67 10.30 28.04
N ILE A 210 -15.11 9.74 29.12
CA ILE A 210 -14.00 8.79 29.07
C ILE A 210 -14.62 7.39 29.10
N THR A 211 -14.85 6.79 27.93
CA THR A 211 -15.23 5.37 27.87
C THR A 211 -14.01 4.51 28.17
N TYR A 212 -14.17 3.50 29.03
CA TYR A 212 -13.12 2.53 29.44
C TYR A 212 -12.51 1.71 28.28
N ARG A 213 -12.96 1.92 27.04
CA ARG A 213 -12.25 1.59 25.80
C ARG A 213 -11.85 2.88 25.08
N SER A 214 -10.69 3.44 25.49
CA SER A 214 -9.71 4.31 24.81
C SER A 214 -10.11 5.39 23.78
N THR A 215 -11.36 5.50 23.37
CA THR A 215 -11.79 6.42 22.31
C THR A 215 -12.23 7.73 22.92
N VAL A 216 -11.70 8.81 22.36
CA VAL A 216 -11.90 10.17 22.87
C VAL A 216 -12.90 10.93 22.01
N ILE A 217 -13.93 10.21 21.59
CA ILE A 217 -14.93 10.65 20.64
C ILE A 217 -16.03 11.39 21.39
N ASP A 218 -16.31 12.62 21.00
CA ASP A 218 -17.43 13.42 21.51
C ASP A 218 -18.52 13.64 20.45
N TYR A 219 -19.61 14.29 20.85
CA TYR A 219 -20.71 14.58 19.93
C TYR A 219 -20.33 15.53 18.79
N ASP A 220 -19.48 16.53 19.04
CA ASP A 220 -19.05 17.50 18.02
C ASP A 220 -18.23 16.80 16.92
N MET A 221 -17.42 15.80 17.28
CA MET A 221 -16.74 14.95 16.30
C MET A 221 -17.68 14.12 15.42
N ILE A 222 -18.90 13.83 15.88
CA ILE A 222 -19.88 12.99 15.18
C ILE A 222 -20.81 13.85 14.30
N VAL A 223 -21.26 14.99 14.83
CA VAL A 223 -22.30 15.83 14.17
C VAL A 223 -21.74 17.09 13.51
N GLY A 224 -20.51 17.48 13.85
CA GLY A 224 -19.88 18.68 13.33
C GLY A 224 -19.22 18.48 11.95
N ASP A 225 -18.98 19.58 11.25
CA ASP A 225 -18.41 19.61 9.89
C ASP A 225 -16.87 19.63 9.86
N ARG A 226 -16.22 19.26 10.97
CA ARG A 226 -14.78 19.41 11.13
C ARG A 226 -14.02 18.42 10.22
N ALA A 227 -13.13 18.95 9.37
CA ALA A 227 -12.34 18.15 8.44
C ALA A 227 -10.83 18.44 8.57
N PRO A 228 -10.12 17.78 9.51
CA PRO A 228 -8.69 17.96 9.64
C PRO A 228 -7.92 17.43 8.41
N PRO A 229 -6.67 17.88 8.18
CA PRO A 229 -5.80 17.29 7.18
C PRO A 229 -5.65 15.77 7.38
N ARG A 230 -5.78 15.03 6.28
CA ARG A 230 -5.71 13.57 6.28
C ARG A 230 -4.27 13.09 6.41
N LYS A 231 -4.00 12.18 7.36
CA LYS A 231 -2.66 11.63 7.62
C LYS A 231 -2.47 10.24 7.00
N THR A 232 -3.53 9.44 6.93
CA THR A 232 -3.57 8.10 6.33
C THR A 232 -3.59 8.20 4.81
N LYS A 233 -2.72 7.45 4.14
CA LYS A 233 -2.55 7.50 2.67
C LYS A 233 -3.51 6.56 1.95
N ILE A 234 -3.93 6.94 0.74
CA ILE A 234 -4.87 6.20 -0.11
C ILE A 234 -4.14 5.79 -1.39
N ALA A 235 -3.94 4.48 -1.52
CA ALA A 235 -3.55 3.86 -2.77
C ALA A 235 -4.78 3.44 -3.58
N VAL A 236 -4.76 3.72 -4.88
CA VAL A 236 -5.86 3.53 -5.84
C VAL A 236 -5.38 2.62 -6.95
N THR A 237 -6.14 1.56 -7.25
CA THR A 237 -5.83 0.71 -8.42
C THR A 237 -6.38 1.37 -9.67
N ILE A 238 -5.49 1.62 -10.65
CA ILE A 238 -5.85 2.22 -11.94
C ILE A 238 -6.27 1.13 -12.91
N GLY A 239 -7.37 1.36 -13.62
CA GLY A 239 -7.94 0.43 -14.58
C GLY A 239 -8.78 1.15 -15.64
N PRO A 240 -9.57 0.41 -16.44
CA PRO A 240 -10.39 0.98 -17.51
C PRO A 240 -11.27 2.15 -17.09
N ALA A 241 -11.84 2.12 -15.88
CA ALA A 241 -12.71 3.20 -15.38
C ALA A 241 -11.95 4.44 -14.89
N SER A 242 -10.65 4.31 -14.56
CA SER A 242 -9.84 5.35 -13.90
C SER A 242 -8.66 5.88 -14.70
N ARG A 243 -8.37 5.31 -15.88
CA ARG A 243 -7.17 5.65 -16.67
C ARG A 243 -7.28 6.91 -17.54
N SER A 244 -8.46 7.48 -17.72
CA SER A 244 -8.60 8.69 -18.55
C SER A 244 -7.98 9.90 -17.84
N PRO A 245 -7.33 10.85 -18.55
CA PRO A 245 -6.72 12.02 -17.92
C PRO A 245 -7.68 12.83 -17.04
N ALA A 246 -8.92 13.03 -17.50
CA ALA A 246 -9.94 13.74 -16.73
C ALA A 246 -10.30 13.01 -15.41
N MET A 247 -10.38 11.67 -15.45
CA MET A 247 -10.64 10.89 -14.25
C MET A 247 -9.43 10.86 -13.32
N LEU A 248 -8.21 10.72 -13.85
CA LEU A 248 -6.98 10.81 -13.05
C LEU A 248 -6.92 12.14 -12.27
N GLU A 249 -7.30 13.24 -12.93
CA GLU A 249 -7.38 14.55 -12.29
C GLU A 249 -8.35 14.55 -11.11
N GLN A 250 -9.57 14.03 -11.30
CA GLN A 250 -10.57 13.88 -10.25
C GLN A 250 -10.08 12.99 -9.10
N LEU A 251 -9.35 11.91 -9.39
CA LEU A 251 -8.77 11.04 -8.37
C LEU A 251 -7.70 11.74 -7.53
N VAL A 252 -6.85 12.56 -8.17
CA VAL A 252 -5.85 13.40 -7.47
C VAL A 252 -6.55 14.39 -6.54
N ASP A 253 -7.59 15.07 -7.03
CA ASP A 253 -8.37 16.05 -6.25
C ASP A 253 -9.14 15.40 -5.10
N ALA A 254 -9.67 14.19 -5.31
CA ALA A 254 -10.34 13.39 -4.28
C ALA A 254 -9.39 12.90 -3.18
N GLY A 255 -8.07 12.98 -3.41
CA GLY A 255 -7.04 12.66 -2.43
C GLY A 255 -6.34 11.33 -2.66
N MET A 256 -6.15 10.89 -3.91
CA MET A 256 -5.22 9.80 -4.23
C MET A 256 -3.78 10.19 -3.84
N ASP A 257 -3.08 9.30 -3.12
CA ASP A 257 -1.65 9.47 -2.79
C ASP A 257 -0.76 8.47 -3.56
N MET A 258 -1.30 7.31 -3.93
CA MET A 258 -0.56 6.31 -4.71
C MET A 258 -1.44 5.72 -5.81
N ALA A 259 -0.90 5.56 -7.01
CA ALA A 259 -1.52 4.92 -8.15
C ALA A 259 -0.89 3.54 -8.38
N ARG A 260 -1.69 2.47 -8.28
CA ARG A 260 -1.28 1.09 -8.48
C ARG A 260 -1.64 0.62 -9.88
N PHE A 261 -0.65 0.10 -10.59
CA PHE A 261 -0.75 -0.46 -11.94
C PHE A 261 -0.52 -1.97 -11.86
N LYS A 262 -1.54 -2.75 -12.25
CA LYS A 262 -1.45 -4.21 -12.28
C LYS A 262 -0.93 -4.69 -13.63
N PHE A 263 0.19 -5.38 -13.63
CA PHE A 263 0.80 -5.89 -14.86
C PHE A 263 0.13 -7.17 -15.38
N SER A 264 -0.71 -7.82 -14.57
CA SER A 264 -1.48 -9.00 -14.94
C SER A 264 -2.72 -8.74 -15.83
N HIS A 265 -3.06 -7.48 -16.16
CA HIS A 265 -4.32 -7.12 -16.83
C HIS A 265 -4.21 -6.11 -17.98
N ALA A 266 -3.10 -5.39 -18.13
CA ALA A 266 -2.94 -4.36 -19.16
C ALA A 266 -1.51 -4.33 -19.69
N THR A 267 -1.35 -3.86 -20.93
CA THR A 267 -0.05 -3.82 -21.60
C THR A 267 0.86 -2.76 -20.99
N PRO A 268 2.19 -2.96 -21.03
CA PRO A 268 3.15 -1.93 -20.61
C PRO A 268 2.92 -0.57 -21.28
N SER A 269 2.59 -0.53 -22.57
CA SER A 269 2.29 0.72 -23.28
C SER A 269 1.11 1.49 -22.69
N THR A 270 0.05 0.80 -22.28
CA THR A 270 -1.11 1.44 -21.64
C THR A 270 -0.72 2.05 -20.29
N HIS A 271 0.11 1.36 -19.51
CA HIS A 271 0.61 1.87 -18.23
C HIS A 271 1.51 3.09 -18.42
N ALA A 272 2.38 3.08 -19.44
CA ALA A 272 3.27 4.18 -19.79
C ALA A 272 2.52 5.49 -20.06
N ASP A 273 1.50 5.44 -20.92
CA ASP A 273 0.65 6.59 -21.25
C ASP A 273 -0.04 7.15 -20.00
N THR A 274 -0.56 6.24 -19.17
CA THR A 274 -1.29 6.60 -17.95
C THR A 274 -0.39 7.24 -16.89
N ILE A 275 0.83 6.71 -16.69
CA ILE A 275 1.83 7.29 -15.77
C ILE A 275 2.26 8.68 -16.25
N SER A 276 2.48 8.84 -17.56
CA SER A 276 2.89 10.13 -18.15
C SER A 276 1.80 11.20 -17.94
N ALA A 277 0.53 10.85 -18.18
CA ALA A 277 -0.60 11.73 -17.93
C ALA A 277 -0.72 12.10 -16.43
N LEU A 278 -0.62 11.11 -15.54
CA LEU A 278 -0.69 11.33 -14.08
C LEU A 278 0.41 12.28 -13.59
N ARG A 279 1.64 12.12 -14.07
CA ARG A 279 2.77 12.99 -13.71
C ARG A 279 2.56 14.42 -14.14
N LYS A 280 2.04 14.63 -15.34
CA LYS A 280 1.70 15.97 -15.83
C LYS A 280 0.65 16.63 -14.93
N ILE A 281 -0.45 15.94 -14.64
CA ILE A 281 -1.50 16.43 -13.73
C ILE A 281 -0.91 16.78 -12.35
N CYS A 282 -0.05 15.93 -11.81
CA CYS A 282 0.60 16.16 -10.53
C CYS A 282 1.51 17.40 -10.56
N ALA A 283 2.28 17.60 -11.62
CA ALA A 283 3.11 18.79 -11.79
C ALA A 283 2.25 20.07 -11.88
N ASP A 284 1.19 20.05 -12.69
CA ASP A 284 0.29 21.20 -12.89
C ASP A 284 -0.42 21.60 -11.58
N LYS A 285 -0.78 20.64 -10.73
CA LYS A 285 -1.44 20.87 -9.44
C LYS A 285 -0.48 21.04 -8.25
N GLY A 286 0.82 20.89 -8.43
CA GLY A 286 1.77 20.86 -7.32
C GLY A 286 1.50 19.72 -6.31
N ARG A 287 1.04 18.57 -6.81
CA ARG A 287 0.73 17.36 -6.02
C ARG A 287 1.77 16.28 -6.30
N HIS A 288 1.88 15.33 -5.38
CA HIS A 288 2.74 14.17 -5.54
C HIS A 288 1.91 12.90 -5.35
N VAL A 289 1.94 12.02 -6.35
CA VAL A 289 1.33 10.70 -6.31
C VAL A 289 2.40 9.67 -6.67
N ALA A 290 2.62 8.70 -5.79
CA ALA A 290 3.56 7.63 -6.05
C ALA A 290 2.98 6.56 -6.98
N THR A 291 3.79 5.98 -7.85
CA THR A 291 3.38 4.87 -8.71
C THR A 291 3.82 3.53 -8.12
N ILE A 292 2.90 2.57 -8.03
CA ILE A 292 3.16 1.18 -7.61
C ILE A 292 3.02 0.28 -8.84
N MET A 293 4.12 -0.35 -9.24
CA MET A 293 4.12 -1.46 -10.18
C MET A 293 3.79 -2.75 -9.41
N ASP A 294 2.60 -3.30 -9.62
CA ASP A 294 2.17 -4.54 -8.99
C ASP A 294 2.45 -5.71 -9.93
N LEU A 295 3.46 -6.50 -9.55
CA LEU A 295 3.95 -7.64 -10.31
C LEU A 295 2.90 -8.73 -10.38
N GLN A 296 2.93 -9.52 -11.45
CA GLN A 296 2.02 -10.63 -11.59
C GLN A 296 2.33 -11.71 -10.54
N GLY A 297 3.60 -12.08 -10.40
CA GLY A 297 4.02 -13.17 -9.54
C GLY A 297 3.54 -14.54 -10.02
N PRO A 298 3.87 -15.60 -9.26
CA PRO A 298 3.55 -16.98 -9.65
C PRO A 298 2.05 -17.27 -9.47
N GLU A 299 1.23 -17.03 -10.49
CA GLU A 299 -0.19 -17.37 -10.47
C GLU A 299 -0.47 -18.65 -11.27
N ILE A 300 -1.26 -19.56 -10.67
CA ILE A 300 -1.84 -20.69 -11.40
C ILE A 300 -3.19 -20.25 -11.97
N ARG A 301 -3.45 -20.57 -13.23
CA ARG A 301 -4.69 -20.23 -13.91
C ARG A 301 -5.37 -21.44 -14.53
N THR A 302 -6.69 -21.34 -14.68
CA THR A 302 -7.50 -22.32 -15.40
C THR A 302 -7.25 -22.22 -16.90
N SER A 303 -7.63 -23.27 -17.63
CA SER A 303 -7.63 -23.32 -19.09
C SER A 303 -8.54 -22.27 -19.74
N TYR A 304 -8.34 -22.08 -21.05
CA TYR A 304 -9.36 -21.51 -21.92
C TYR A 304 -10.59 -22.41 -21.94
N LEU A 305 -11.75 -21.88 -22.30
CA LEU A 305 -12.99 -22.63 -22.26
C LEU A 305 -13.54 -22.83 -23.67
N ILE A 306 -13.95 -24.06 -23.98
CA ILE A 306 -14.54 -24.40 -25.27
C ILE A 306 -15.85 -25.15 -25.09
N ASN A 307 -16.68 -25.14 -26.13
CA ASN A 307 -17.72 -26.14 -26.30
C ASN A 307 -17.06 -27.44 -26.83
N ARG A 308 -17.29 -28.59 -26.18
CA ARG A 308 -16.68 -29.86 -26.56
C ARG A 308 -17.02 -30.30 -28.00
N ASP A 309 -18.26 -30.06 -28.42
CA ASP A 309 -18.79 -30.57 -29.69
C ASP A 309 -18.37 -29.67 -30.86
N THR A 310 -18.47 -28.35 -30.69
CA THR A 310 -18.11 -27.40 -31.76
C THR A 310 -16.63 -27.00 -31.74
N LYS A 311 -15.93 -27.24 -30.63
CA LYS A 311 -14.56 -26.74 -30.35
C LYS A 311 -14.42 -25.21 -30.37
N GLU A 312 -15.53 -24.48 -30.39
CA GLU A 312 -15.51 -23.03 -30.36
C GLU A 312 -15.28 -22.50 -28.95
N ARG A 313 -14.60 -21.35 -28.86
CA ARG A 313 -14.33 -20.66 -27.59
C ARG A 313 -15.63 -20.16 -26.96
N VAL A 314 -15.76 -20.39 -25.65
CA VAL A 314 -16.85 -19.86 -24.83
C VAL A 314 -16.28 -18.99 -23.73
N SER A 315 -16.92 -17.87 -23.42
CA SER A 315 -16.42 -16.95 -22.40
C SER A 315 -16.60 -17.46 -20.98
N LYS A 316 -17.52 -18.42 -20.78
CA LYS A 316 -17.83 -19.02 -19.48
C LYS A 316 -18.50 -20.38 -19.58
N ILE A 317 -18.39 -21.17 -18.50
CA ILE A 317 -19.17 -22.39 -18.25
C ILE A 317 -19.90 -22.28 -16.91
N GLU A 318 -21.13 -22.78 -16.86
CA GLU A 318 -21.91 -22.82 -15.61
C GLU A 318 -21.65 -24.13 -14.88
N LEU A 319 -21.41 -24.05 -13.57
CA LEU A 319 -21.16 -25.16 -12.67
C LEU A 319 -22.30 -25.27 -11.65
N LYS A 320 -22.70 -26.50 -11.31
CA LYS A 320 -23.71 -26.80 -10.29
C LYS A 320 -23.05 -27.51 -9.11
N ALA A 321 -23.62 -27.31 -7.92
CA ALA A 321 -23.22 -28.09 -6.76
C ALA A 321 -23.48 -29.59 -7.02
N GLY A 322 -22.49 -30.43 -6.71
CA GLY A 322 -22.50 -31.86 -6.99
C GLY A 322 -21.91 -32.26 -8.35
N ASP A 323 -21.58 -31.32 -9.23
CA ASP A 323 -20.93 -31.66 -10.51
C ASP A 323 -19.56 -32.31 -10.25
N LEU A 324 -19.27 -33.39 -11.01
CA LEU A 324 -17.96 -34.02 -11.02
C LEU A 324 -16.98 -33.17 -11.85
N MET A 325 -15.78 -32.97 -11.34
CA MET A 325 -14.73 -32.19 -11.99
C MET A 325 -13.42 -32.97 -12.04
N SER A 326 -12.83 -33.03 -13.23
CA SER A 326 -11.51 -33.62 -13.49
C SER A 326 -10.54 -32.52 -13.90
N LEU A 327 -9.59 -32.23 -13.03
CA LEU A 327 -8.53 -31.25 -13.25
C LEU A 327 -7.29 -31.94 -13.84
N TYR A 328 -6.61 -31.31 -14.79
CA TYR A 328 -5.31 -31.80 -15.28
C TYR A 328 -4.25 -30.70 -15.30
N GLY A 329 -3.02 -31.07 -14.98
CA GLY A 329 -1.85 -30.20 -15.03
C GLY A 329 -1.15 -30.23 -16.40
N THR A 330 -0.62 -29.10 -16.88
CA THR A 330 0.21 -29.08 -18.11
C THR A 330 1.21 -27.91 -18.12
N ASN A 331 2.29 -28.07 -18.89
CA ASN A 331 3.24 -27.01 -19.26
C ASN A 331 2.88 -26.34 -20.60
N ASP A 332 2.08 -27.00 -21.43
CA ASP A 332 1.60 -26.44 -22.69
C ASP A 332 0.37 -25.57 -22.40
N LEU A 333 0.58 -24.25 -22.45
CA LEU A 333 -0.42 -23.22 -22.16
C LEU A 333 -0.99 -22.59 -23.44
N SER A 334 -0.74 -23.21 -24.61
CA SER A 334 -1.27 -22.73 -25.88
C SER A 334 -2.80 -22.80 -25.92
N GLU A 335 -3.41 -21.87 -26.64
CA GLU A 335 -4.89 -21.76 -26.67
C GLU A 335 -5.57 -23.00 -27.25
N ASP A 336 -4.86 -23.77 -28.08
CA ASP A 336 -5.39 -24.93 -28.79
C ASP A 336 -5.38 -26.21 -27.93
N SER A 337 -4.44 -26.34 -27.00
CA SER A 337 -4.28 -27.55 -26.16
C SER A 337 -4.66 -27.33 -24.70
N PHE A 338 -4.54 -26.10 -24.19
CA PHE A 338 -4.89 -25.74 -22.82
C PHE A 338 -6.37 -25.35 -22.69
N VAL A 339 -7.25 -26.36 -22.81
CA VAL A 339 -8.70 -26.17 -22.89
C VAL A 339 -9.50 -26.94 -21.84
N GLY A 340 -10.59 -26.32 -21.37
CA GLY A 340 -11.56 -26.90 -20.43
C GLY A 340 -12.97 -26.82 -21.01
N TYR A 341 -13.81 -27.76 -20.64
CA TYR A 341 -15.16 -27.88 -21.16
C TYR A 341 -16.06 -28.64 -20.20
N ARG A 342 -17.36 -28.38 -20.32
CA ARG A 342 -18.43 -29.14 -19.65
C ARG A 342 -18.98 -30.18 -20.61
N VAL A 343 -19.33 -31.34 -20.07
CA VAL A 343 -20.05 -32.40 -20.77
C VAL A 343 -21.30 -32.71 -19.97
N GLU A 344 -22.46 -32.53 -20.59
CA GLU A 344 -23.73 -32.84 -19.94
C GLU A 344 -23.79 -34.33 -19.54
N GLY A 345 -24.05 -34.59 -18.27
CA GLY A 345 -24.11 -35.94 -17.70
C GLY A 345 -22.77 -36.58 -17.29
N GLU A 346 -21.63 -36.12 -17.81
CA GLU A 346 -20.29 -36.68 -17.47
C GLU A 346 -19.50 -35.78 -16.50
N GLY A 347 -19.71 -34.45 -16.52
CA GLY A 347 -19.04 -33.50 -15.63
C GLY A 347 -18.19 -32.46 -16.35
N ILE A 348 -17.20 -31.90 -15.65
CA ILE A 348 -16.31 -30.85 -16.16
C ILE A 348 -14.88 -31.36 -16.26
N ARG A 349 -14.21 -31.06 -17.37
CA ARG A 349 -12.76 -31.18 -17.49
C ARG A 349 -12.15 -29.78 -17.53
N LEU A 350 -11.13 -29.54 -16.73
CA LEU A 350 -10.50 -28.22 -16.63
C LEU A 350 -8.98 -28.36 -16.56
N GLY A 351 -8.26 -27.61 -17.40
CA GLY A 351 -6.81 -27.51 -17.32
C GLY A 351 -6.39 -26.54 -16.24
N VAL A 352 -5.27 -26.83 -15.60
CA VAL A 352 -4.63 -25.99 -14.58
C VAL A 352 -3.15 -25.81 -14.98
N ASP A 353 -2.68 -24.57 -14.93
CA ASP A 353 -1.28 -24.15 -15.22
C ASP A 353 -0.33 -24.60 -14.09
N LEU A 354 -0.27 -25.92 -13.88
CA LEU A 354 0.55 -26.57 -12.88
C LEU A 354 0.81 -28.02 -13.32
N PRO A 355 1.95 -28.31 -13.95
CA PRO A 355 2.23 -29.62 -14.55
C PRO A 355 2.21 -30.79 -13.57
N ASP A 356 2.64 -30.52 -12.33
CA ASP A 356 2.74 -31.46 -11.22
C ASP A 356 1.51 -31.43 -10.29
N LEU A 357 0.34 -31.02 -10.82
CA LEU A 357 -0.92 -30.89 -10.08
C LEU A 357 -1.27 -32.15 -9.27
N ASP A 358 -1.11 -33.33 -9.87
CA ASP A 358 -1.38 -34.63 -9.26
C ASP A 358 -0.39 -35.00 -8.13
N GLN A 359 0.77 -34.37 -8.09
CA GLN A 359 1.77 -34.62 -7.04
C GLN A 359 1.58 -33.69 -5.84
N VAL A 360 1.05 -32.49 -6.10
CA VAL A 360 0.92 -31.44 -5.07
C VAL A 360 -0.44 -31.42 -4.39
N VAL A 361 -1.51 -31.87 -5.07
CA VAL A 361 -2.85 -31.96 -4.50
C VAL A 361 -3.08 -33.34 -3.88
N LYS A 362 -3.77 -33.37 -2.74
CA LYS A 362 -4.12 -34.60 -2.03
C LYS A 362 -5.65 -34.74 -1.86
N PRO A 363 -6.20 -35.97 -1.85
CA PRO A 363 -7.58 -36.21 -1.48
C PRO A 363 -7.94 -35.57 -0.12
N GLY A 364 -9.13 -34.98 -0.03
CA GLY A 364 -9.61 -34.23 1.13
C GLY A 364 -9.18 -32.76 1.18
N GLN A 365 -8.33 -32.29 0.26
CA GLN A 365 -8.04 -30.87 0.09
C GLN A 365 -9.13 -30.16 -0.72
N GLN A 366 -9.10 -28.83 -0.68
CA GLN A 366 -9.98 -27.97 -1.47
C GLN A 366 -9.18 -27.20 -2.52
N VAL A 367 -9.72 -27.17 -3.74
CA VAL A 367 -9.26 -26.31 -4.83
C VAL A 367 -10.29 -25.20 -5.03
N HIS A 368 -9.82 -23.96 -4.99
CA HIS A 368 -10.62 -22.76 -5.05
C HIS A 368 -10.42 -22.13 -6.43
N LEU A 369 -11.50 -22.00 -7.20
CA LEU A 369 -11.49 -21.40 -8.54
C LEU A 369 -12.09 -19.99 -8.48
N GLN A 370 -11.62 -19.11 -9.38
CA GLN A 370 -12.14 -17.76 -9.56
C GLN A 370 -12.14 -16.96 -8.24
N ASP A 371 -10.95 -16.81 -7.65
CA ASP A 371 -10.72 -16.11 -6.38
C ASP A 371 -11.55 -16.67 -5.21
N GLY A 372 -11.83 -17.98 -5.22
CA GLY A 372 -12.60 -18.68 -4.18
C GLY A 372 -14.12 -18.59 -4.33
N ALA A 373 -14.62 -18.04 -5.44
CA ALA A 373 -16.05 -18.04 -5.72
C ALA A 373 -16.61 -19.46 -5.92
N ILE A 374 -15.81 -20.39 -6.42
CA ILE A 374 -16.18 -21.79 -6.65
C ILE A 374 -15.22 -22.69 -5.87
N LEU A 375 -15.78 -23.60 -5.07
CA LEU A 375 -15.02 -24.56 -4.27
C LEU A 375 -15.17 -25.97 -4.87
N VAL A 376 -14.04 -26.67 -4.99
CA VAL A 376 -13.97 -28.06 -5.45
C VAL A 376 -13.32 -28.89 -4.34
N ASP A 377 -14.09 -29.83 -3.78
CA ASP A 377 -13.60 -30.77 -2.79
C ASP A 377 -12.94 -31.96 -3.52
N ILE A 378 -11.64 -32.17 -3.30
CA ILE A 378 -10.87 -33.19 -4.02
C ILE A 378 -11.14 -34.56 -3.41
N THR A 379 -11.61 -35.49 -4.25
CA THR A 379 -11.99 -36.84 -3.83
C THR A 379 -10.92 -37.87 -4.15
N GLU A 380 -10.24 -37.74 -5.29
CA GLU A 380 -9.28 -38.74 -5.77
C GLU A 380 -8.20 -38.08 -6.64
N VAL A 381 -7.02 -38.69 -6.68
CA VAL A 381 -5.90 -38.27 -7.52
C VAL A 381 -5.40 -39.46 -8.33
N GLU A 382 -5.54 -39.39 -9.65
CA GLU A 382 -4.97 -40.37 -10.59
C GLU A 382 -3.59 -39.88 -11.04
N ALA A 383 -2.54 -40.56 -10.57
CA ALA A 383 -1.16 -40.18 -10.82
C ALA A 383 -0.85 -40.05 -12.32
N GLY A 384 -0.24 -38.93 -12.71
CA GLY A 384 0.13 -38.59 -14.07
C GLY A 384 -1.04 -38.24 -15.01
N LYS A 385 -2.27 -38.12 -14.49
CA LYS A 385 -3.46 -37.83 -15.31
C LYS A 385 -4.35 -36.75 -14.73
N TYR A 386 -5.26 -37.10 -13.84
CA TYR A 386 -6.34 -36.22 -13.39
C TYR A 386 -6.43 -36.17 -11.88
N VAL A 387 -6.80 -35.00 -11.38
CA VAL A 387 -7.27 -34.79 -10.01
C VAL A 387 -8.79 -34.66 -10.06
N HIS A 388 -9.48 -35.57 -9.40
CA HIS A 388 -10.94 -35.63 -9.38
C HIS A 388 -11.50 -34.97 -8.12
N GLY A 389 -12.58 -34.22 -8.29
CA GLY A 389 -13.28 -33.60 -7.18
C GLY A 389 -14.74 -33.29 -7.49
N VAL A 390 -15.44 -32.78 -6.49
CA VAL A 390 -16.86 -32.43 -6.56
C VAL A 390 -17.02 -30.93 -6.31
N VAL A 391 -17.78 -30.26 -7.20
CA VAL A 391 -18.10 -28.84 -7.04
C VAL A 391 -19.06 -28.67 -5.87
N ARG A 392 -18.72 -27.81 -4.91
CA ARG A 392 -19.50 -27.67 -3.67
C ARG A 392 -20.66 -26.68 -3.77
N ASN A 393 -20.43 -25.53 -4.39
CA ASN A 393 -21.38 -24.39 -4.35
C ASN A 393 -21.85 -23.90 -5.73
N GLY A 394 -21.24 -24.37 -6.82
CA GLY A 394 -21.60 -23.97 -8.19
C GLY A 394 -21.25 -22.51 -8.52
N GLY A 395 -21.59 -22.08 -9.74
CA GLY A 395 -21.36 -20.72 -10.24
C GLY A 395 -20.84 -20.67 -11.67
N SER A 396 -20.75 -19.45 -12.22
CA SER A 396 -20.20 -19.22 -13.55
C SER A 396 -18.67 -19.09 -13.50
N LEU A 397 -17.96 -20.03 -14.12
CA LEU A 397 -16.50 -20.00 -14.29
C LEU A 397 -16.14 -19.37 -15.65
N GLY A 398 -15.32 -18.33 -15.64
CA GLY A 398 -14.76 -17.74 -16.87
C GLY A 398 -13.42 -18.34 -17.28
N GLU A 399 -12.85 -17.85 -18.38
CA GLU A 399 -11.51 -18.27 -18.85
C GLU A 399 -10.37 -17.73 -17.99
N ARG A 400 -9.23 -18.46 -17.97
CA ARG A 400 -7.94 -18.04 -17.37
C ARG A 400 -8.07 -17.45 -15.97
N LYS A 401 -8.94 -18.04 -15.15
CA LYS A 401 -9.21 -17.62 -13.76
C LYS A 401 -8.16 -18.16 -12.83
N VAL A 402 -7.86 -17.41 -11.78
CA VAL A 402 -6.86 -17.81 -10.78
C VAL A 402 -7.37 -19.03 -10.01
N VAL A 403 -6.46 -19.97 -9.77
CA VAL A 403 -6.66 -21.18 -9.00
C VAL A 403 -5.86 -21.07 -7.70
N HIS A 404 -6.52 -21.28 -6.57
CA HIS A 404 -5.87 -21.36 -5.26
C HIS A 404 -6.02 -22.78 -4.71
N ILE A 405 -4.92 -23.33 -4.22
CA ILE A 405 -4.87 -24.66 -3.61
C ILE A 405 -4.48 -24.49 -2.16
N ALA A 406 -5.35 -24.93 -1.24
CA ALA A 406 -5.13 -24.73 0.18
C ALA A 406 -3.84 -25.41 0.67
N GLY A 407 -2.93 -24.62 1.25
CA GLY A 407 -1.67 -25.13 1.80
C GLY A 407 -0.56 -25.37 0.78
N LEU A 408 -0.78 -25.05 -0.50
CA LEU A 408 0.25 -25.12 -1.53
C LEU A 408 0.94 -23.76 -1.71
N THR A 409 2.27 -23.79 -1.80
CA THR A 409 3.09 -22.67 -2.25
C THR A 409 3.49 -22.91 -3.70
N VAL A 410 3.23 -21.95 -4.58
CA VAL A 410 3.49 -22.09 -6.02
C VAL A 410 4.84 -21.45 -6.36
N HIS A 411 5.71 -22.22 -7.00
CA HIS A 411 6.98 -21.72 -7.54
C HIS A 411 6.96 -21.79 -9.08
N SER A 412 6.29 -20.85 -9.74
CA SER A 412 6.24 -20.80 -11.21
C SER A 412 7.48 -20.10 -11.78
N LYS A 413 8.26 -20.81 -12.62
CA LYS A 413 9.44 -20.24 -13.31
C LYS A 413 9.08 -19.21 -14.39
N HIS A 414 7.94 -19.40 -15.07
CA HIS A 414 7.56 -18.57 -16.20
C HIS A 414 7.18 -17.15 -15.77
N SER A 415 6.37 -17.03 -14.70
CA SER A 415 5.92 -15.74 -14.19
C SER A 415 7.08 -14.88 -13.69
N SER A 416 8.08 -15.50 -13.04
CA SER A 416 9.27 -14.80 -12.56
C SER A 416 10.10 -14.19 -13.70
N MET A 417 10.22 -14.85 -14.85
CA MET A 417 10.97 -14.28 -15.99
C MET A 417 10.25 -13.07 -16.60
N GLN A 418 8.93 -13.13 -16.71
CA GLN A 418 8.13 -12.01 -17.21
C GLN A 418 8.22 -10.81 -16.25
N ASP A 419 8.08 -11.04 -14.93
CA ASP A 419 8.19 -9.96 -13.93
C ASP A 419 9.56 -9.25 -14.01
N MET A 420 10.65 -10.01 -14.17
CA MET A 420 12.00 -9.43 -14.31
C MET A 420 12.13 -8.63 -15.61
N ALA A 421 11.60 -9.13 -16.72
CA ALA A 421 11.58 -8.40 -17.99
C ALA A 421 10.74 -7.12 -17.90
N ASP A 422 9.57 -7.17 -17.25
CA ASP A 422 8.71 -6.01 -17.04
C ASP A 422 9.42 -4.97 -16.17
N ILE A 423 10.13 -5.37 -15.11
CA ILE A 423 10.92 -4.46 -14.28
C ILE A 423 12.00 -3.79 -15.12
N GLN A 424 12.81 -4.59 -15.84
CA GLN A 424 13.94 -4.08 -16.62
C GLN A 424 13.47 -3.08 -17.70
N ASN A 425 12.39 -3.41 -18.39
CA ASN A 425 11.89 -2.60 -19.51
C ASN A 425 11.02 -1.44 -19.06
N PHE A 426 10.32 -1.53 -17.92
CA PHE A 426 9.32 -0.55 -17.52
C PHE A 426 9.71 0.26 -16.29
N ALA A 427 10.19 -0.40 -15.23
CA ALA A 427 10.43 0.26 -13.94
C ALA A 427 11.50 1.35 -14.05
N VAL A 428 12.56 1.08 -14.81
CA VAL A 428 13.69 1.99 -15.03
C VAL A 428 13.27 3.14 -15.95
N GLU A 429 12.73 2.84 -17.12
CA GLU A 429 12.33 3.83 -18.13
C GLU A 429 11.31 4.82 -17.56
N TYR A 430 10.27 4.30 -16.92
CA TYR A 430 9.20 5.11 -16.35
C TYR A 430 9.46 5.49 -14.90
N LYS A 431 10.63 5.21 -14.30
CA LYS A 431 11.01 5.61 -12.93
C LYS A 431 9.89 5.35 -11.91
N VAL A 432 9.42 4.11 -11.81
CA VAL A 432 8.37 3.75 -10.84
C VAL A 432 8.88 3.90 -9.42
N ASP A 433 8.04 4.32 -8.48
CA ASP A 433 8.47 4.56 -7.08
C ASP A 433 8.50 3.28 -6.24
N TYR A 434 7.55 2.38 -6.48
CA TYR A 434 7.38 1.14 -5.74
C TYR A 434 7.16 -0.05 -6.67
N VAL A 435 7.72 -1.19 -6.30
CA VAL A 435 7.39 -2.50 -6.87
C VAL A 435 6.73 -3.34 -5.77
N ALA A 436 5.53 -3.85 -6.03
CA ALA A 436 4.85 -4.76 -5.13
C ALA A 436 5.14 -6.21 -5.53
N ALA A 437 5.93 -6.89 -4.71
CA ALA A 437 6.33 -8.28 -4.90
C ALA A 437 5.18 -9.20 -4.47
N SER A 438 4.65 -9.97 -5.42
CA SER A 438 3.58 -10.95 -5.21
C SER A 438 4.10 -12.22 -4.53
N GLN A 439 3.26 -12.84 -3.70
CA GLN A 439 3.53 -14.12 -3.02
C GLN A 439 4.90 -14.20 -2.35
N VAL A 440 5.22 -13.23 -1.49
CA VAL A 440 6.47 -13.26 -0.73
C VAL A 440 6.39 -14.32 0.37
N HIS A 441 7.37 -15.22 0.42
CA HIS A 441 7.42 -16.33 1.37
C HIS A 441 8.61 -16.24 2.33
N ALA A 442 9.70 -15.58 1.94
CA ALA A 442 10.90 -15.48 2.74
C ALA A 442 11.68 -14.17 2.50
N ARG A 443 12.64 -13.89 3.39
CA ARG A 443 13.64 -12.81 3.24
C ARG A 443 14.35 -12.87 1.88
N SER A 444 14.74 -14.07 1.45
CA SER A 444 15.49 -14.30 0.21
C SER A 444 14.76 -13.80 -1.04
N ASP A 445 13.42 -13.81 -1.05
CA ASP A 445 12.63 -13.34 -2.18
C ASP A 445 12.80 -11.82 -2.37
N ILE A 446 12.82 -11.08 -1.26
CA ILE A 446 13.01 -9.63 -1.24
C ILE A 446 14.46 -9.25 -1.56
N GLU A 447 15.43 -9.97 -1.00
CA GLU A 447 16.85 -9.73 -1.28
C GLU A 447 17.19 -10.02 -2.75
N SER A 448 16.64 -11.09 -3.33
CA SER A 448 16.82 -11.40 -4.74
C SER A 448 16.24 -10.32 -5.65
N LEU A 449 15.03 -9.84 -5.34
CA LEU A 449 14.41 -8.73 -6.07
C LEU A 449 15.17 -7.42 -5.90
N ARG A 450 15.70 -7.15 -4.70
CA ARG A 450 16.55 -5.97 -4.43
C ARG A 450 17.81 -5.99 -5.28
N ASN A 451 18.54 -7.11 -5.27
CA ASN A 451 19.75 -7.26 -6.09
C ASN A 451 19.45 -7.04 -7.58
N PHE A 452 18.34 -7.61 -8.08
CA PHE A 452 17.94 -7.43 -9.47
C PHE A 452 17.59 -5.97 -9.82
N LEU A 453 16.86 -5.27 -8.95
CA LEU A 453 16.55 -3.85 -9.13
C LEU A 453 17.83 -3.01 -9.14
N ASP A 454 18.76 -3.28 -8.23
CA ASP A 454 20.02 -2.56 -8.12
C ASP A 454 20.89 -2.79 -9.38
N ASP A 455 20.97 -4.04 -9.88
CA ASP A 455 21.68 -4.41 -11.12
C ASP A 455 21.10 -3.72 -12.37
N CYS A 456 19.79 -3.48 -12.39
CA CYS A 456 19.10 -2.79 -13.47
C CYS A 456 19.14 -1.25 -13.35
N GLY A 457 19.78 -0.69 -12.32
CA GLY A 457 19.82 0.77 -12.09
C GLY A 457 18.53 1.35 -11.51
N ALA A 458 17.70 0.52 -10.87
CA ALA A 458 16.47 0.87 -10.17
C ALA A 458 16.67 0.93 -8.64
N ASP A 459 17.84 1.36 -8.18
CA ASP A 459 18.25 1.37 -6.76
C ASP A 459 17.34 2.23 -5.86
N THR A 460 16.71 3.26 -6.45
CA THR A 460 15.79 4.14 -5.73
C THR A 460 14.40 3.53 -5.50
N VAL A 461 14.04 2.49 -6.26
CA VAL A 461 12.72 1.84 -6.20
C VAL A 461 12.56 1.07 -4.90
N ARG A 462 11.39 1.19 -4.27
CA ARG A 462 11.08 0.56 -2.98
C ARG A 462 10.28 -0.72 -3.16
N ILE A 463 10.59 -1.74 -2.37
CA ILE A 463 9.92 -3.04 -2.46
C ILE A 463 8.80 -3.12 -1.41
N ILE A 464 7.57 -3.36 -1.88
CA ILE A 464 6.41 -3.66 -1.05
C ILE A 464 6.18 -5.17 -1.08
N ALA A 465 6.41 -5.87 0.04
CA ALA A 465 6.16 -7.30 0.12
C ALA A 465 4.66 -7.60 0.30
N LYS A 466 4.06 -8.37 -0.60
CA LYS A 466 2.66 -8.80 -0.47
C LYS A 466 2.58 -10.07 0.37
N ILE A 467 1.86 -9.99 1.50
CA ILE A 467 1.63 -11.13 2.39
C ILE A 467 0.29 -11.77 2.01
N GLU A 468 0.40 -12.92 1.36
CA GLU A 468 -0.72 -13.63 0.69
C GLU A 468 -0.85 -15.10 1.13
N SER A 469 0.11 -15.62 1.89
CA SER A 469 0.22 -17.05 2.22
C SER A 469 0.50 -17.30 3.70
N VAL A 470 0.25 -18.53 4.15
CA VAL A 470 0.62 -19.00 5.50
C VAL A 470 2.14 -18.91 5.72
N GLN A 471 2.92 -19.24 4.70
CA GLN A 471 4.38 -19.17 4.78
C GLN A 471 4.88 -17.74 4.97
N GLY A 472 4.33 -16.79 4.20
CA GLY A 472 4.63 -15.36 4.36
C GLY A 472 4.25 -14.83 5.75
N LEU A 473 3.16 -15.34 6.35
CA LEU A 473 2.79 -15.00 7.74
C LEU A 473 3.77 -15.57 8.77
N ARG A 474 4.26 -16.81 8.58
CA ARG A 474 5.21 -17.44 9.50
C ARG A 474 6.58 -16.77 9.46
N ASN A 475 7.03 -16.38 8.28
CA ASN A 475 8.31 -15.72 8.04
C ASN A 475 8.21 -14.18 8.08
N PHE A 476 7.11 -13.64 8.60
CA PHE A 476 6.81 -12.22 8.47
C PHE A 476 7.86 -11.31 9.11
N GLU A 477 8.47 -11.71 10.22
CA GLU A 477 9.51 -10.92 10.90
C GLU A 477 10.75 -10.71 10.02
N ASP A 478 11.25 -11.78 9.41
CA ASP A 478 12.39 -11.73 8.51
C ASP A 478 12.08 -10.93 7.24
N ILE A 479 10.88 -11.12 6.67
CA ILE A 479 10.42 -10.35 5.50
C ILE A 479 10.30 -8.87 5.86
N LEU A 480 9.71 -8.56 7.01
CA LEU A 480 9.54 -7.20 7.50
C LEU A 480 10.87 -6.52 7.71
N GLU A 481 11.94 -7.21 8.08
CA GLU A 481 13.26 -6.61 8.30
C GLU A 481 13.86 -6.06 7.00
N VAL A 482 13.67 -6.74 5.87
CA VAL A 482 14.29 -6.39 4.58
C VAL A 482 13.37 -5.61 3.62
N ALA A 483 12.04 -5.76 3.72
CA ALA A 483 11.11 -5.06 2.84
C ALA A 483 11.02 -3.54 3.14
N ASP A 484 10.77 -2.69 2.14
CA ASP A 484 10.57 -1.25 2.37
C ASP A 484 9.15 -0.91 2.86
N GLY A 485 8.20 -1.78 2.56
CA GLY A 485 6.81 -1.71 3.00
C GLY A 485 6.12 -3.07 2.87
N ILE A 486 4.93 -3.19 3.45
CA ILE A 486 4.13 -4.40 3.42
C ILE A 486 2.78 -4.10 2.77
N MET A 487 2.27 -5.03 1.96
CA MET A 487 0.88 -5.04 1.52
C MET A 487 0.19 -6.28 2.07
N LEU A 488 -0.82 -6.07 2.91
CA LEU A 488 -1.69 -7.15 3.37
C LEU A 488 -2.80 -7.37 2.34
N ALA A 489 -2.62 -8.37 1.50
CA ALA A 489 -3.57 -8.73 0.45
C ALA A 489 -4.64 -9.68 1.01
N ARG A 490 -5.66 -9.08 1.63
CA ARG A 490 -6.71 -9.81 2.36
C ARG A 490 -7.50 -10.80 1.52
N GLY A 491 -7.65 -10.54 0.23
CA GLY A 491 -8.32 -11.44 -0.72
C GLY A 491 -7.61 -12.79 -0.78
N ALA A 492 -6.35 -12.80 -1.25
CA ALA A 492 -5.56 -14.03 -1.34
C ALA A 492 -5.31 -14.65 0.05
N LEU A 493 -5.02 -13.83 1.06
CA LEU A 493 -4.79 -14.33 2.41
C LEU A 493 -6.03 -15.01 3.00
N GLY A 494 -7.23 -14.47 2.75
CA GLY A 494 -8.49 -15.07 3.19
C GLY A 494 -8.85 -16.40 2.52
N LEU A 495 -8.14 -16.76 1.44
CA LEU A 495 -8.20 -18.09 0.84
C LEU A 495 -7.13 -19.03 1.43
N ALA A 496 -6.02 -18.47 1.93
CA ALA A 496 -4.91 -19.24 2.49
C ALA A 496 -5.08 -19.58 3.99
N ILE A 497 -5.85 -18.79 4.74
CA ILE A 497 -6.18 -19.04 6.16
C ILE A 497 -7.69 -18.95 6.38
N PRO A 498 -8.24 -19.51 7.48
CA PRO A 498 -9.65 -19.33 7.83
C PRO A 498 -10.03 -17.84 7.83
N ALA A 499 -11.13 -17.51 7.14
CA ALA A 499 -11.52 -16.13 6.86
C ALA A 499 -11.69 -15.28 8.12
N GLU A 500 -12.24 -15.86 9.20
CA GLU A 500 -12.42 -15.20 10.49
C GLU A 500 -11.09 -14.84 11.18
N LYS A 501 -9.98 -15.49 10.80
CA LYS A 501 -8.64 -15.20 11.33
C LYS A 501 -7.91 -14.09 10.58
N VAL A 502 -8.42 -13.64 9.42
CA VAL A 502 -7.82 -12.55 8.64
C VAL A 502 -7.76 -11.25 9.46
N ALA A 503 -8.78 -10.98 10.28
CA ALA A 503 -8.79 -9.83 11.18
C ALA A 503 -7.65 -9.87 12.22
N LEU A 504 -7.34 -11.06 12.76
CA LEU A 504 -6.23 -11.25 13.69
C LEU A 504 -4.88 -11.04 13.00
N ALA A 505 -4.71 -11.58 11.79
CA ALA A 505 -3.51 -11.36 10.98
C ALA A 505 -3.32 -9.86 10.67
N GLN A 506 -4.38 -9.17 10.27
CA GLN A 506 -4.34 -7.72 10.01
C GLN A 506 -3.89 -6.94 11.24
N ALA A 507 -4.49 -7.21 12.40
CA ALA A 507 -4.14 -6.52 13.64
C ALA A 507 -2.68 -6.74 14.03
N LYS A 508 -2.21 -8.00 14.00
CA LYS A 508 -0.82 -8.35 14.33
C LYS A 508 0.18 -7.67 13.39
N LEU A 509 0.01 -7.84 12.08
CA LEU A 509 0.94 -7.31 11.08
C LEU A 509 0.96 -5.77 11.07
N THR A 510 -0.20 -5.14 11.25
CA THR A 510 -0.28 -3.67 11.38
C THR A 510 0.55 -3.16 12.55
N THR A 511 0.47 -3.82 13.71
CA THR A 511 1.23 -3.46 14.91
C THR A 511 2.73 -3.65 14.70
N MET A 512 3.14 -4.77 14.13
CA MET A 512 4.55 -5.05 13.84
C MET A 512 5.14 -4.02 12.85
N CYS A 513 4.42 -3.70 11.77
CA CYS A 513 4.84 -2.66 10.83
C CYS A 513 4.94 -1.27 11.49
N LYS A 514 3.97 -0.92 12.36
CA LYS A 514 4.01 0.33 13.13
C LYS A 514 5.28 0.41 14.00
N VAL A 515 5.60 -0.65 14.75
CA VAL A 515 6.80 -0.69 15.61
C VAL A 515 8.10 -0.68 14.78
N ALA A 516 8.13 -1.36 13.64
CA ALA A 516 9.28 -1.35 12.73
C ALA A 516 9.44 -0.02 11.96
N GLY A 517 8.44 0.87 12.00
CA GLY A 517 8.43 2.10 11.21
C GLY A 517 8.40 1.83 9.71
N LYS A 518 7.64 0.82 9.28
CA LYS A 518 7.46 0.47 7.87
C LYS A 518 6.00 0.65 7.45
N PRO A 519 5.70 1.23 6.29
CA PRO A 519 4.33 1.41 5.83
C PRO A 519 3.67 0.06 5.59
N LEU A 520 2.39 -0.04 5.96
CA LEU A 520 1.53 -1.19 5.69
C LEU A 520 0.31 -0.72 4.90
N ILE A 521 0.07 -1.35 3.76
CA ILE A 521 -1.09 -1.13 2.90
C ILE A 521 -2.08 -2.27 3.11
N VAL A 522 -3.28 -1.96 3.61
CA VAL A 522 -4.39 -2.93 3.63
C VAL A 522 -5.10 -2.88 2.28
N ALA A 523 -5.20 -4.03 1.60
CA ALA A 523 -5.71 -4.14 0.24
C ALA A 523 -6.92 -5.08 0.10
N ARG A 524 -7.72 -4.84 -0.95
CA ARG A 524 -8.97 -5.52 -1.36
C ARG A 524 -10.14 -5.36 -0.39
N HIS A 525 -11.37 -5.32 -0.92
CA HIS A 525 -12.64 -5.34 -0.19
C HIS A 525 -12.74 -4.26 0.91
N MET A 526 -12.29 -3.04 0.60
CA MET A 526 -12.46 -1.90 1.50
C MET A 526 -13.80 -1.21 1.25
N LEU A 527 -14.14 -0.93 -0.02
CA LEU A 527 -15.41 -0.34 -0.46
C LEU A 527 -15.94 -1.12 -1.68
N GLU A 528 -15.92 -2.45 -1.62
CA GLU A 528 -16.27 -3.33 -2.75
C GLU A 528 -17.66 -3.03 -3.32
N THR A 529 -18.65 -2.75 -2.47
CA THR A 529 -20.00 -2.45 -2.94
C THR A 529 -20.07 -1.16 -3.77
N MET A 530 -19.06 -0.30 -3.67
CA MET A 530 -18.97 0.92 -4.49
C MET A 530 -18.53 0.67 -5.94
N VAL A 531 -18.24 -0.57 -6.32
CA VAL A 531 -18.10 -0.96 -7.73
C VAL A 531 -19.37 -0.60 -8.51
N SER A 532 -20.54 -0.90 -7.94
CA SER A 532 -21.85 -0.67 -8.58
C SER A 532 -22.70 0.37 -7.86
N ASN A 533 -22.41 0.70 -6.60
CA ASN A 533 -23.20 1.62 -5.80
C ASN A 533 -22.46 2.95 -5.51
N PRO A 534 -23.16 4.08 -5.40
CA PRO A 534 -22.53 5.36 -5.07
C PRO A 534 -22.19 5.52 -3.58
N ARG A 535 -22.53 4.54 -2.73
CA ARG A 535 -22.27 4.56 -1.28
C ARG A 535 -21.86 3.18 -0.78
N PRO A 536 -20.95 3.10 0.22
CA PRO A 536 -20.56 1.84 0.82
C PRO A 536 -21.56 1.38 1.87
N THR A 537 -21.44 0.12 2.26
CA THR A 537 -22.16 -0.46 3.39
C THR A 537 -21.57 -0.02 4.73
N ARG A 538 -22.28 -0.29 5.83
CA ARG A 538 -21.80 0.00 7.19
C ARG A 538 -20.58 -0.84 7.56
N ALA A 539 -20.55 -2.10 7.15
CA ALA A 539 -19.43 -3.01 7.40
C ALA A 539 -18.13 -2.56 6.70
N GLU A 540 -18.24 -1.87 5.57
CA GLU A 540 -17.09 -1.33 4.83
C GLU A 540 -16.55 -0.02 5.42
N MET A 541 -17.38 0.72 6.16
CA MET A 541 -16.99 1.96 6.82
C MET A 541 -16.26 1.74 8.14
N THR A 542 -16.56 0.64 8.84
CA THR A 542 -15.99 0.26 10.14
C THR A 542 -14.72 -0.58 9.98
#